data_AF-A0A9D1F6Z7-F1
#
_entry.id   AF-A0A9D1F6Z7-F1
#
_cell.length_a   1.000
_cell.length_b   1.000
_cell.length_c   1.000
_cell.angle_alpha   90.00
_cell.angle_beta   90.00
_cell.angle_gamma   90.00
#
_symmetry.space_group_name_H-M   'P 1'
#
loop_
_entity.id
_entity.type
_entity.pdbx_description
1 polymer ?
#
loop_
_entity_poly.entity_id
_entity_poly.type
_entity_poly.pdbx_seq_one_letter_code
_entity_poly.pdbx_strand_id
1 'polypeptide(L)'
;MTLLYQDGESLTLTHGDLQTISGDHVRCFKGKPVIIDWGFSRYAPFYIDLVDFFTKEEALIYWEALRSKGILLSKDTFEECFHRALVYPAFIYMYPALVQYRHGSEGRLEQILSVLCQDS
;
A
#
# COMPACT_ATOMS: atom_id res chain seq x y z
N MET A 1 1.94 -11.10 5.29
CA MET A 1 2.23 -10.07 6.32
C MET A 1 3.20 -10.51 7.41
N THR A 2 3.10 -11.69 8.01
CA THR A 2 3.97 -12.09 9.15
C THR A 2 5.47 -12.01 8.85
N LEU A 3 5.90 -12.36 7.64
CA LEU A 3 7.31 -12.25 7.21
C LEU A 3 7.78 -10.79 7.10
N LEU A 4 6.90 -9.85 6.69
CA LEU A 4 7.23 -8.43 6.60
C LEU A 4 7.37 -7.79 7.99
N TYR A 5 6.71 -8.33 9.01
CA TYR A 5 6.87 -7.88 10.39
C TYR A 5 8.14 -8.39 11.07
N GLN A 6 8.79 -9.41 10.50
CA GLN A 6 9.94 -10.08 11.11
C GLN A 6 11.29 -9.46 10.76
N ASP A 7 11.37 -8.66 9.69
CA ASP A 7 12.65 -8.04 9.27
C ASP A 7 13.09 -6.89 10.20
N GLY A 8 12.17 -6.32 10.99
CA GLY A 8 12.42 -5.25 11.97
C GLY A 8 12.78 -3.89 11.35
N GLU A 9 13.50 -3.88 10.23
CA GLU A 9 13.96 -2.70 9.51
C GLU A 9 12.88 -2.06 8.62
N SER A 10 11.84 -2.81 8.24
CA SER A 10 10.74 -2.26 7.44
C SER A 10 9.65 -1.58 8.25
N LEU A 11 9.63 -1.78 9.57
CA LEU A 11 8.58 -1.23 10.43
C LEU A 11 8.77 0.28 10.62
N THR A 12 7.75 1.04 10.25
CA THR A 12 7.68 2.49 10.44
C THR A 12 6.27 2.89 10.88
N LEU A 13 6.10 4.15 11.31
CA LEU A 13 4.77 4.74 11.34
C LEU A 13 4.27 4.88 9.90
N THR A 14 3.18 4.17 9.60
CA THR A 14 2.53 4.14 8.28
C THR A 14 1.24 4.95 8.31
N HIS A 15 0.85 5.48 7.15
CA HIS A 15 -0.49 6.01 6.92
C HIS A 15 -1.52 4.87 7.00
N GLY A 16 -1.19 3.74 6.37
CA GLY A 16 -1.99 2.51 6.34
C GLY A 16 -3.11 2.53 5.30
N ASP A 17 -3.22 3.61 4.55
CA ASP A 17 -4.31 3.87 3.60
C ASP A 17 -3.90 4.96 2.59
N LEU A 18 -2.67 4.90 2.07
CA LEU A 18 -2.14 5.90 1.15
C LEU A 18 -2.45 5.47 -0.29
N GLN A 19 -3.53 6.01 -0.88
CA GLN A 19 -4.20 5.31 -1.99
C GLN A 19 -4.35 6.08 -3.29
N THR A 20 -4.54 5.30 -4.36
CA THR A 20 -5.28 5.67 -5.57
C THR A 20 -6.24 4.55 -5.99
N ILE A 21 -7.56 4.65 -5.68
CA ILE A 21 -8.59 3.97 -6.52
C ILE A 21 -10.04 4.48 -6.41
N SER A 22 -10.37 5.37 -5.47
CA SER A 22 -11.54 6.31 -5.54
C SER A 22 -11.63 7.30 -4.37
N GLY A 23 -10.62 7.32 -3.49
CA GLY A 23 -10.40 8.36 -2.51
C GLY A 23 -8.91 8.71 -2.52
N ASP A 24 -8.60 9.98 -2.76
CA ASP A 24 -7.23 10.49 -2.76
C ASP A 24 -6.90 11.01 -1.35
N HIS A 25 -6.00 10.33 -0.64
CA HIS A 25 -5.47 10.81 0.64
C HIS A 25 -4.23 11.68 0.48
N VAL A 26 -3.73 11.80 -0.75
CA VAL A 26 -2.67 12.74 -1.13
C VAL A 26 -3.30 13.94 -1.86
N ARG A 27 -3.05 15.14 -1.34
CA ARG A 27 -3.55 16.41 -1.87
C ARG A 27 -2.41 17.33 -2.27
N CYS A 28 -2.65 18.20 -3.25
CA CYS A 28 -1.74 19.30 -3.54
C CYS A 28 -2.22 20.56 -2.83
N PHE A 29 -1.44 21.08 -1.89
CA PHE A 29 -1.68 22.37 -1.23
C PHE A 29 -0.49 23.29 -1.44
N LYS A 30 -0.72 24.41 -2.13
CA LYS A 30 0.34 25.40 -2.46
C LYS A 30 1.56 24.76 -3.17
N GLY A 31 1.30 23.84 -4.09
CA GLY A 31 2.35 23.16 -4.86
C GLY A 31 3.11 22.08 -4.07
N LYS A 32 2.63 21.68 -2.90
CA LYS A 32 3.24 20.63 -2.07
C LYS A 32 2.26 19.49 -1.80
N PRO A 33 2.75 18.24 -1.75
CA PRO A 33 1.93 17.12 -1.34
C PRO A 33 1.59 17.23 0.16
N VAL A 34 0.34 16.95 0.50
CA VAL A 34 -0.18 16.87 1.87
C VAL A 34 -0.96 15.57 2.00
N ILE A 35 -0.68 14.81 3.06
CA ILE A 35 -1.36 13.54 3.36
C ILE A 35 -2.43 13.81 4.43
N ILE A 36 -3.65 13.34 4.18
CA ILE A 36 -4.83 13.52 5.04
C ILE A 36 -5.47 12.17 5.35
N ASP A 37 -6.40 12.15 6.33
CA ASP A 37 -7.16 10.95 6.74
C ASP A 37 -6.32 9.83 7.39
N TRP A 38 -5.69 10.18 8.50
CA TRP A 38 -4.79 9.31 9.28
C TRP A 38 -5.51 8.22 10.12
N GLY A 39 -6.75 7.86 9.78
CA GLY A 39 -7.58 6.93 10.56
C GLY A 39 -7.03 5.49 10.64
N PHE A 40 -6.16 5.11 9.69
CA PHE A 40 -5.59 3.76 9.59
C PHE A 40 -4.16 3.64 10.13
N SER A 41 -3.60 4.75 10.60
CA SER A 41 -2.18 4.85 10.91
C SER A 41 -1.76 3.93 12.04
N ARG A 42 -0.63 3.26 11.81
CA ARG A 42 -0.11 2.24 12.72
C ARG A 42 1.38 2.01 12.49
N TYR A 43 2.02 1.35 13.45
CA TYR A 43 3.37 0.84 13.22
C TYR A 43 3.27 -0.46 12.40
N ALA A 44 3.76 -0.41 11.16
CA ALA A 44 3.66 -1.52 10.20
C ALA A 44 4.77 -1.42 9.15
N PRO A 45 4.97 -2.47 8.32
CA PRO A 45 5.95 -2.43 7.25
C PRO A 45 5.64 -1.30 6.25
N PHE A 46 6.63 -0.45 5.91
CA PHE A 46 6.45 0.71 5.03
C PHE A 46 5.84 0.35 3.66
N TYR A 47 5.96 -0.91 3.23
CA TYR A 47 5.43 -1.40 1.96
C TYR A 47 3.93 -1.12 1.80
N ILE A 48 3.16 -1.12 2.90
CA ILE A 48 1.71 -0.90 2.83
C ILE A 48 1.34 0.51 2.33
N ASP A 49 2.22 1.50 2.52
CA ASP A 49 2.03 2.85 1.98
C ASP A 49 2.58 3.00 0.56
N LEU A 50 3.37 2.03 0.07
CA LEU A 50 3.97 2.08 -1.26
C LEU A 50 3.05 1.47 -2.33
N VAL A 51 2.32 0.40 -2.00
CA VAL A 51 1.67 -0.48 -2.98
C VAL A 51 0.39 0.07 -3.61
N ASP A 52 -0.24 1.08 -3.02
CA ASP A 52 -1.57 1.54 -3.45
C ASP A 52 -1.55 2.92 -4.13
N PHE A 53 -0.49 3.69 -3.92
CA PHE A 53 -0.30 5.02 -4.53
C PHE A 53 0.81 5.03 -5.60
N PHE A 54 1.84 4.21 -5.44
CA PHE A 54 3.01 4.23 -6.31
C PHE A 54 3.06 3.00 -7.21
N THR A 55 3.56 3.19 -8.43
CA THR A 55 4.03 2.10 -9.28
C THR A 55 5.25 1.42 -8.68
N LYS A 56 5.59 0.21 -9.15
CA LYS A 56 6.81 -0.48 -8.72
C LYS A 56 8.06 0.38 -9.00
N GLU A 57 8.10 1.02 -10.16
CA GLU A 57 9.21 1.87 -10.60
C GLU A 57 9.37 3.09 -9.68
N GLU A 58 8.26 3.70 -9.25
CA GLU A 58 8.28 4.82 -8.29
C GLU A 58 8.67 4.34 -6.89
N ALA A 59 8.22 3.16 -6.46
CA ALA A 59 8.60 2.57 -5.19
C ALA A 59 10.12 2.27 -5.10
N LEU A 60 10.77 1.97 -6.23
CA LEU A 60 12.24 1.79 -6.28
C LEU A 60 13.00 3.08 -5.93
N ILE A 61 12.43 4.26 -6.16
CA ILE A 61 13.02 5.54 -5.71
C ILE A 61 13.07 5.58 -4.18
N TYR A 62 12.04 5.05 -3.50
CA TYR A 62 12.03 4.93 -2.05
C TYR A 62 13.13 3.97 -1.56
N TRP A 63 13.33 2.84 -2.23
CA TRP A 63 14.44 1.92 -1.93
C TRP A 63 15.82 2.59 -2.07
N GLU A 64 16.05 3.36 -3.14
CA GLU A 64 17.30 4.12 -3.31
C GLU A 64 17.50 5.13 -2.17
N ALA A 65 16.44 5.80 -1.73
CA ALA A 65 16.47 6.72 -0.61
C ALA A 65 16.80 6.02 0.72
N LEU A 66 16.23 4.85 0.99
CA LEU A 66 16.57 4.02 2.16
C LEU A 66 18.06 3.66 2.15
N ARG A 67 18.58 3.20 1.01
CA ARG A 67 19.99 2.85 0.84
C ARG A 67 20.91 4.04 1.07
N SER A 68 20.56 5.22 0.57
CA SER A 68 21.34 6.46 0.78
C SER A 68 21.43 6.87 2.25
N LYS A 69 20.48 6.42 3.09
CA LYS A 69 20.43 6.64 4.54
C LYS A 69 21.10 5.51 5.35
N GLY A 70 21.72 4.54 4.68
CA GLY A 70 22.43 3.44 5.34
C GLY A 70 21.55 2.25 5.74
N ILE A 71 20.29 2.19 5.29
CA ILE A 71 19.42 1.03 5.50
C ILE A 71 19.81 -0.05 4.49
N LEU A 72 20.20 -1.23 4.99
CA LEU A 72 20.81 -2.30 4.20
C LEU A 72 19.77 -3.33 3.74
N LEU A 73 18.84 -2.87 2.90
CA LEU A 73 17.82 -3.72 2.30
C LEU A 73 18.22 -4.11 0.86
N SER A 74 18.26 -5.42 0.57
CA SER A 74 18.53 -5.89 -0.79
C SER A 74 17.40 -5.48 -1.74
N LYS A 75 17.74 -5.19 -3.01
CA LYS A 75 16.73 -4.84 -4.01
C LYS A 75 15.74 -5.98 -4.24
N ASP A 76 16.23 -7.21 -4.34
CA ASP A 76 15.39 -8.40 -4.56
C ASP A 76 14.41 -8.60 -3.40
N THR A 77 14.87 -8.43 -2.16
CA THR A 77 14.01 -8.49 -0.97
C THR A 77 12.96 -7.38 -1.00
N PHE A 78 13.35 -6.14 -1.34
CA PHE A 78 12.41 -5.03 -1.46
C PHE A 78 11.32 -5.32 -2.50
N GLU A 79 11.69 -5.83 -3.68
CA GLU A 79 10.74 -6.14 -4.74
C GLU A 79 9.81 -7.30 -4.37
N GLU A 80 10.34 -8.37 -3.75
CA GLU A 80 9.53 -9.49 -3.25
C GLU A 80 8.52 -9.02 -2.19
N CYS A 81 8.97 -8.16 -1.27
CA CYS A 81 8.15 -7.63 -0.19
C CYS A 81 7.09 -6.65 -0.70
N PHE A 82 7.45 -5.80 -1.66
CA PHE A 82 6.51 -4.92 -2.37
C PHE A 82 5.43 -5.75 -3.06
N HIS A 83 5.82 -6.78 -3.82
CA HIS A 83 4.86 -7.66 -4.52
C HIS A 83 3.91 -8.34 -3.55
N ARG A 84 4.41 -8.89 -2.44
CA ARG A 84 3.57 -9.49 -1.38
C ARG A 84 2.62 -8.50 -0.72
N ALA A 85 2.97 -7.22 -0.69
CA ALA A 85 2.15 -6.18 -0.10
C ALA A 85 1.03 -5.71 -1.06
N LEU A 86 1.08 -6.00 -2.36
CA LEU A 86 0.06 -5.60 -3.35
C LEU A 86 -1.35 -6.08 -3.01
N VAL A 87 -1.48 -7.16 -2.24
CA VAL A 87 -2.79 -7.69 -1.82
C VAL A 87 -3.42 -6.90 -0.67
N TYR A 88 -2.63 -6.07 0.03
CA TYR A 88 -3.08 -5.35 1.22
C TYR A 88 -4.26 -4.40 0.96
N PRO A 89 -4.24 -3.54 -0.07
CA PRO A 89 -5.36 -2.65 -0.37
C PRO A 89 -6.66 -3.42 -0.68
N ALA A 90 -6.53 -4.52 -1.43
CA ALA A 90 -7.66 -5.40 -1.73
C ALA A 90 -8.27 -6.01 -0.45
N PHE A 91 -7.43 -6.36 0.53
CA PHE A 91 -7.89 -6.90 1.80
C PHE A 91 -8.64 -5.88 2.65
N ILE A 92 -8.11 -4.67 2.83
CA ILE A 92 -8.75 -3.63 3.65
C ILE A 92 -10.06 -3.13 3.02
N TYR A 93 -10.20 -3.23 1.69
CA TYR A 93 -11.41 -2.81 0.99
C TYR A 93 -12.44 -3.88 0.70
N MET A 94 -12.14 -5.13 1.01
CA MET A 94 -13.08 -6.23 0.79
C MET A 94 -14.43 -5.96 1.47
N TYR A 95 -14.42 -5.55 2.74
CA TYR A 95 -15.66 -5.30 3.46
C TYR A 95 -16.47 -4.12 2.88
N PRO A 96 -15.90 -2.92 2.67
CA PRO A 96 -16.60 -1.84 1.97
C PRO A 96 -17.17 -2.24 0.60
N ALA A 97 -16.43 -3.04 -0.19
CA ALA A 97 -16.91 -3.50 -1.48
C ALA A 97 -18.08 -4.49 -1.37
N LEU A 98 -18.06 -5.41 -0.41
CA LEU A 98 -19.18 -6.32 -0.13
C LEU A 98 -20.44 -5.56 0.31
N VAL A 99 -20.28 -4.50 1.11
CA VAL A 99 -21.40 -3.63 1.49
C VAL A 99 -21.99 -2.93 0.25
N GLN A 100 -21.14 -2.38 -0.64
CA GLN A 100 -21.59 -1.76 -1.89
C GLN A 100 -22.29 -2.76 -2.82
N TYR A 101 -21.76 -3.99 -2.93
CA TYR A 101 -22.36 -5.07 -3.71
C TYR A 101 -23.76 -5.41 -3.22
N ARG A 102 -23.97 -5.50 -1.90
CA ARG A 102 -25.30 -5.70 -1.30
C ARG A 102 -26.31 -4.60 -1.71
N HIS A 103 -25.82 -3.41 -2.03
CA HIS A 103 -26.64 -2.29 -2.50
C HIS A 103 -26.75 -2.19 -4.04
N GLY A 104 -26.29 -3.21 -4.77
CA GLY A 104 -26.40 -3.29 -6.24
C GLY A 104 -25.23 -2.69 -7.01
N SER A 105 -24.11 -2.38 -6.35
CA SER A 105 -22.90 -1.84 -6.98
C SER A 105 -21.79 -2.89 -7.02
N GLU A 106 -21.50 -3.43 -8.20
CA GLU A 106 -20.60 -4.60 -8.34
C GLU A 106 -19.15 -4.24 -8.64
N GLY A 107 -18.89 -3.12 -9.33
CA GLY A 107 -17.58 -2.83 -9.93
C GLY A 107 -16.39 -2.79 -8.95
N ARG A 108 -16.59 -2.28 -7.73
CA ARG A 108 -15.51 -2.27 -6.71
C ARG A 108 -15.16 -3.68 -6.24
N LEU A 109 -16.15 -4.56 -6.12
CA LEU A 109 -15.93 -5.94 -5.72
C LEU A 109 -15.20 -6.72 -6.82
N GLU A 110 -15.61 -6.55 -8.09
CA GLU A 110 -14.92 -7.17 -9.23
C GLU A 110 -13.44 -6.75 -9.30
N GLN A 111 -13.15 -5.47 -9.10
CA GLN A 111 -11.78 -4.96 -9.08
C GLN A 111 -10.94 -5.62 -7.96
N ILE A 112 -11.48 -5.70 -6.74
CA ILE A 112 -10.79 -6.35 -5.62
C ILE A 112 -10.55 -7.84 -5.90
N LEU A 113 -11.55 -8.54 -6.43
CA LEU A 113 -11.41 -9.95 -6.78
C LEU A 113 -10.36 -10.15 -7.88
N SER A 114 -10.27 -9.23 -8.85
CA SER A 114 -9.25 -9.31 -9.90
C SER A 114 -7.83 -9.24 -9.33
N VAL A 115 -7.60 -8.45 -8.28
CA VAL A 115 -6.29 -8.38 -7.59
C VAL A 115 -6.02 -9.66 -6.80
N LEU A 116 -7.01 -10.15 -6.05
CA LEU A 116 -6.83 -11.33 -5.19
C LEU A 116 -6.72 -12.65 -5.97
N CYS A 117 -7.32 -12.72 -7.16
CA CYS A 117 -7.31 -13.93 -7.99
C CYS A 117 -6.17 -13.96 -9.03
N GLN A 118 -5.36 -12.90 -9.13
CA GLN A 118 -4.17 -12.88 -9.99
C GLN A 118 -3.00 -13.72 -9.45
N ASP A 119 -3.05 -14.13 -8.18
CA ASP A 119 -2.02 -14.93 -7.50
C ASP A 119 -2.39 -16.44 -7.38
N SER A 120 -3.21 -16.98 -8.29
CA SER A 120 -3.55 -18.43 -8.37
C SER A 120 -2.82 -19.16 -9.50
#